data_AF-A0A329T2R0-F1
#
_entry.id   AF-A0A329T2R0-F1
#
_cell.length_a   1.000
_cell.length_b   1.000
_cell.length_c   1.000
_cell.angle_alpha   90.00
_cell.angle_beta   90.00
_cell.angle_gamma   90.00
#
_symmetry.space_group_name_H-M   'P 1'
#
loop_
_entity.id
_entity.type
_entity.pdbx_description
1 polymer ?
#
loop_
_entity_poly.entity_id
_entity_poly.type
_entity_poly.pdbx_seq_one_letter_code
_entity_poly.pdbx_strand_id
1 'polypeptide(L)'
;MIPVLLCVIVGRAVTRFFSLDMYETMARQKNLPQWPDLTKQISYSLTAGDLMRDVPPYFLVRRQTLASIKHLLQVTSRAKKDKIVRLFPVVDDTKTMVLLGVATREELESLVVLWELSLRSGKVSGRRVSVAGIMPEQAIVLSNPATEKAEDVDLVYLELLSLEEEHFHVPRETFASHVILLISVHKCPQLFVTHRGKLQGVIHAADLLAGSRKYML
;
A
#
# COMPACT_ATOMS: atom_id res chain seq x y z
N MET A 1 20.74 33.87 -27.44
CA MET A 1 20.19 32.83 -26.54
C MET A 1 21.29 32.02 -25.87
N ILE A 2 22.26 31.47 -26.62
CA ILE A 2 23.39 30.69 -26.07
C ILE A 2 24.18 31.43 -24.95
N PRO A 3 24.55 32.71 -25.09
CA PRO A 3 25.32 33.40 -24.05
C PRO A 3 24.56 33.55 -22.73
N VAL A 4 23.24 33.75 -22.80
CA VAL A 4 22.37 33.89 -21.61
C VAL A 4 22.25 32.56 -20.89
N LEU A 5 22.03 31.45 -21.62
CA LEU A 5 21.98 30.12 -21.02
C LEU A 5 23.31 29.74 -20.35
N LEU A 6 24.44 30.03 -21.00
CA LEU A 6 25.76 29.76 -20.43
C LEU A 6 26.00 30.56 -19.15
N CYS A 7 25.63 31.84 -19.14
CA CYS A 7 25.72 32.69 -17.95
C CYS A 7 24.84 32.17 -16.80
N VAL A 8 23.61 31.72 -17.09
CA VAL A 8 22.69 31.15 -16.07
C VAL A 8 23.21 29.82 -15.53
N ILE A 9 23.73 28.94 -16.38
CA ILE A 9 24.27 27.63 -15.95
C ILE A 9 25.51 27.83 -15.07
N VAL A 10 26.46 28.68 -15.49
CA VAL A 10 27.66 28.98 -14.71
C VAL A 10 27.29 29.66 -13.40
N GLY A 11 26.38 30.63 -13.42
CA GLY A 11 25.86 31.29 -12.22
C GLY A 11 25.25 30.28 -11.24
N ARG A 12 24.35 29.41 -11.72
CA ARG A 12 23.72 28.37 -10.90
C ARG A 12 24.74 27.35 -10.36
N ALA A 13 25.74 26.98 -11.15
CA ALA A 13 26.80 26.06 -10.73
C ALA A 13 27.62 26.67 -9.58
N VAL A 14 28.09 27.91 -9.74
CA VAL A 14 28.86 28.62 -8.71
C VAL A 14 28.03 28.82 -7.44
N THR A 15 26.77 29.25 -7.55
CA THR A 15 25.91 29.46 -6.36
C THR A 15 25.65 28.15 -5.62
N ARG A 16 25.44 27.02 -6.33
CA ARG A 16 25.20 25.71 -5.71
C ARG A 16 26.38 25.21 -4.87
N PHE A 17 27.60 25.69 -5.11
CA PHE A 17 28.76 25.40 -4.27
C PHE A 17 28.75 26.17 -2.94
N PHE A 18 28.22 27.39 -2.91
CA PHE A 18 28.29 28.26 -1.71
C PHE A 18 27.02 28.19 -0.86
N SER A 19 25.86 28.09 -1.50
CA SER A 19 24.56 28.26 -0.85
C SER A 19 23.51 27.33 -1.44
N LEU A 20 22.58 26.94 -0.59
CA LEU A 20 21.37 26.24 -1.00
C LEU A 20 20.43 27.21 -1.74
N ASP A 21 19.64 26.70 -2.70
CA ASP A 21 18.67 27.53 -3.44
C ASP A 21 17.69 28.21 -2.47
N MET A 22 17.32 29.48 -2.73
CA MET A 22 16.44 30.28 -1.86
C MET A 22 15.11 29.57 -1.53
N TYR A 23 14.54 28.82 -2.48
CA TYR A 23 13.31 28.07 -2.24
C TYR A 23 13.54 26.88 -1.29
N GLU A 24 14.69 26.24 -1.38
CA GLU A 24 15.04 25.13 -0.52
C GLU A 24 15.28 25.61 0.91
N THR A 25 15.94 26.76 1.08
CA THR A 25 16.13 27.37 2.41
C THR A 25 14.81 27.79 3.04
N MET A 26 13.91 28.44 2.29
CA MET A 26 12.58 28.82 2.79
C MET A 26 11.75 27.59 3.17
N ALA A 27 11.75 26.55 2.34
CA ALA A 27 10.98 25.35 2.63
C ALA A 27 11.56 24.56 3.82
N ARG A 28 12.89 24.54 4.00
CA ARG A 28 13.53 24.02 5.22
C ARG A 28 13.16 24.84 6.45
N GLN A 29 13.19 26.16 6.37
CA GLN A 29 12.80 27.08 7.45
C GLN A 29 11.34 26.87 7.86
N LYS A 30 10.46 26.58 6.89
CA LYS A 30 9.03 26.30 7.12
C LYS A 30 8.73 24.84 7.48
N ASN A 31 9.73 23.98 7.61
CA ASN A 31 9.58 22.54 7.85
C ASN A 31 8.62 21.85 6.87
N LEU A 32 8.63 22.28 5.60
CA LEU A 32 7.78 21.66 4.58
C LEU A 32 8.29 20.24 4.27
N PRO A 33 7.39 19.27 4.04
CA PRO A 33 7.78 17.93 3.60
C PRO A 33 8.45 18.02 2.23
N GLN A 34 9.73 17.62 2.18
CA GLN A 34 10.53 17.60 0.95
C GLN A 34 10.98 16.18 0.65
N TRP A 35 11.10 15.86 -0.64
CA TRP A 35 11.73 14.61 -1.05
C TRP A 35 13.22 14.66 -0.72
N PRO A 36 13.81 13.59 -0.18
CA PRO A 36 15.24 13.53 0.07
C PRO A 36 16.00 13.64 -1.26
N ASP A 37 17.11 14.38 -1.24
CA ASP A 37 17.99 14.54 -2.40
C ASP A 37 18.85 13.28 -2.55
N LEU A 38 18.49 12.47 -3.54
CA LEU A 38 19.14 11.20 -3.89
C LEU A 38 20.50 11.37 -4.57
N THR A 39 20.91 12.60 -4.89
CA THR A 39 22.21 12.85 -5.52
C THR A 39 23.38 12.81 -4.54
N LYS A 40 23.10 12.71 -3.23
CA LYS A 40 24.13 12.59 -2.19
C LYS A 40 24.67 11.17 -2.09
N GLN A 41 25.99 11.02 -2.05
CA GLN A 41 26.71 9.72 -2.08
C GLN A 41 26.21 8.71 -1.03
N ILE A 42 25.85 9.17 0.17
CA ILE A 42 25.39 8.31 1.29
C ILE A 42 24.01 7.70 1.00
N SER A 43 23.18 8.37 0.20
CA SER A 43 21.84 7.88 -0.16
C SER A 43 21.85 6.72 -1.17
N TYR A 44 22.99 6.48 -1.85
CA TYR A 44 23.15 5.37 -2.78
C TYR A 44 23.37 4.02 -2.09
N SER A 45 23.85 3.99 -0.84
CA SER A 45 24.03 2.74 -0.09
C SER A 45 22.79 2.29 0.68
N LEU A 46 21.77 3.15 0.81
CA LEU A 46 20.52 2.82 1.50
C LEU A 46 19.67 1.87 0.66
N THR A 47 19.14 0.84 1.31
CA THR A 47 18.25 -0.14 0.67
C THR A 47 16.80 0.05 1.12
N ALA A 48 15.86 -0.52 0.37
CA ALA A 48 14.44 -0.56 0.73
C ALA A 48 14.23 -1.20 2.10
N GLY A 49 15.06 -2.17 2.47
CA GLY A 49 15.08 -2.80 3.79
C GLY A 49 15.41 -1.85 4.94
N ASP A 50 16.18 -0.80 4.70
CA ASP A 50 16.53 0.20 5.73
C ASP A 50 15.44 1.28 5.86
N LEU A 51 14.68 1.50 4.78
CA LEU A 51 13.60 2.48 4.72
C LEU A 51 12.25 1.94 5.20
N MET A 52 12.07 0.62 5.13
CA MET A 52 10.78 -0.01 5.44
C MET A 52 10.48 0.03 6.93
N ARG A 53 9.18 0.15 7.24
CA ARG A 53 8.66 -0.29 8.52
C ARG A 53 8.50 -1.80 8.49
N ASP A 54 8.61 -2.41 9.66
CA ASP A 54 8.31 -3.83 9.84
C ASP A 54 6.89 -4.18 9.38
N VAL A 55 6.63 -5.48 9.24
CA VAL A 55 5.38 -6.07 8.72
C VAL A 55 4.16 -5.30 9.23
N PRO A 56 3.27 -4.86 8.32
CA PRO A 56 2.14 -4.03 8.70
C PRO A 56 1.22 -4.83 9.64
N PRO A 57 0.66 -4.18 10.68
CA PRO A 57 -0.19 -4.87 11.66
C PRO A 57 -1.53 -5.35 11.08
N TYR A 58 -1.90 -4.88 9.88
CA TYR A 58 -3.13 -5.22 9.19
C TYR A 58 -2.80 -5.84 7.84
N PHE A 59 -3.05 -7.13 7.71
CA PHE A 59 -2.94 -7.90 6.46
C PHE A 59 -4.16 -8.79 6.30
N LEU A 60 -4.50 -9.10 5.06
CA LEU A 60 -5.58 -10.02 4.72
C LEU A 60 -4.96 -11.38 4.38
N VAL A 61 -5.55 -12.47 4.89
CA VAL A 61 -5.17 -13.82 4.47
C VAL A 61 -6.06 -14.24 3.31
N ARG A 62 -5.57 -15.10 2.43
CA ARG A 62 -6.34 -15.67 1.31
C ARG A 62 -7.65 -16.33 1.77
N ARG A 63 -7.58 -17.06 2.88
CA ARG A 63 -8.71 -17.76 3.51
C ARG A 63 -9.17 -17.00 4.73
N GLN A 64 -10.38 -16.45 4.70
CA GLN A 64 -10.90 -15.60 5.76
C GLN A 64 -12.39 -15.86 6.00
N THR A 65 -12.83 -15.54 7.22
CA THR A 65 -14.25 -15.49 7.57
C THR A 65 -14.78 -14.06 7.45
N LEU A 66 -16.09 -13.93 7.25
CA LEU A 66 -16.75 -12.62 7.23
C LEU A 66 -16.56 -11.85 8.55
N ALA A 67 -16.62 -12.54 9.69
CA ALA A 67 -16.37 -11.92 11.00
C ALA A 67 -14.95 -11.33 11.09
N SER A 68 -13.95 -12.02 10.55
CA SER A 68 -12.57 -11.55 10.54
C SER A 68 -12.39 -10.29 9.68
N ILE A 69 -12.98 -10.26 8.48
CA ILE A 69 -12.93 -9.07 7.59
C ILE A 69 -13.64 -7.88 8.25
N LYS A 70 -14.82 -8.10 8.83
CA LYS A 70 -15.54 -7.04 9.58
C LYS A 70 -14.72 -6.53 10.76
N HIS A 71 -14.09 -7.42 11.51
CA HIS A 71 -13.23 -7.03 12.63
C HIS A 71 -12.04 -6.20 12.13
N LEU A 72 -11.40 -6.60 11.03
CA LEU A 72 -10.31 -5.86 10.39
C LEU A 72 -10.75 -4.46 9.96
N LEU A 73 -11.91 -4.33 9.31
CA LEU A 73 -12.48 -3.03 8.91
C LEU A 73 -12.85 -2.16 10.13
N GLN A 74 -13.35 -2.76 11.22
CA GLN A 74 -13.68 -2.02 12.45
C GLN A 74 -12.43 -1.53 13.18
N VAL A 75 -11.41 -2.36 13.31
CA VAL A 75 -10.14 -2.00 13.96
C VAL A 75 -9.44 -0.89 13.18
N THR A 76 -9.41 -1.02 11.85
CA THR A 76 -8.80 -0.02 10.97
C THR A 76 -9.59 1.30 10.91
N SER A 77 -10.91 1.25 11.08
CA SER A 77 -11.76 2.46 11.20
C SER A 77 -11.58 3.21 12.52
N ARG A 78 -11.21 2.49 13.59
CA ARG A 78 -10.98 3.07 14.93
C ARG A 78 -9.55 3.59 15.11
N ALA A 79 -8.62 3.17 14.27
CA ALA A 79 -7.28 3.75 14.23
C ALA A 79 -7.41 5.26 13.92
N LYS A 80 -6.70 6.10 14.69
CA LYS A 80 -6.68 7.58 14.65
C LYS A 80 -7.15 8.18 13.32
N LYS A 81 -8.05 9.17 13.38
CA LYS A 81 -8.67 9.93 12.25
C LYS A 81 -7.73 10.35 11.11
N ASP A 82 -6.42 10.39 11.36
CA ASP A 82 -5.35 10.78 10.43
C ASP A 82 -4.66 9.60 9.71
N LYS A 83 -4.89 8.35 10.12
CA LYS A 83 -4.26 7.14 9.55
C LYS A 83 -5.31 6.08 9.19
N ILE A 84 -6.24 6.47 8.31
CA ILE A 84 -7.15 5.49 7.70
C ILE A 84 -6.34 4.67 6.69
N VAL A 85 -6.17 3.38 6.99
CA VAL A 85 -5.54 2.42 6.06
C VAL A 85 -6.50 2.19 4.90
N ARG A 86 -6.06 2.52 3.68
CA ARG A 86 -6.87 2.38 2.46
C ARG A 86 -6.59 1.09 1.70
N LEU A 87 -5.46 0.47 1.97
CA LEU A 87 -4.87 -0.56 1.14
C LEU A 87 -4.35 -1.67 2.04
N PHE A 88 -4.73 -2.89 1.73
CA PHE A 88 -4.45 -4.07 2.53
C PHE A 88 -3.65 -5.08 1.71
N PRO A 89 -2.46 -5.49 2.17
CA PRO A 89 -1.75 -6.57 1.50
C PRO A 89 -2.49 -7.89 1.72
N VAL A 90 -2.71 -8.62 0.63
CA VAL A 90 -3.29 -9.95 0.63
C VAL A 90 -2.17 -10.97 0.61
N VAL A 91 -2.19 -11.85 1.59
CA VAL A 91 -1.14 -12.82 1.90
C VAL A 91 -1.73 -14.23 1.84
N ASP A 92 -0.95 -15.21 1.37
CA ASP A 92 -1.41 -16.59 1.24
C ASP A 92 -1.74 -17.24 2.60
N ASP A 93 -0.75 -17.30 3.51
CA ASP A 93 -0.92 -17.83 4.86
C ASP A 93 -0.08 -17.02 5.87
N THR A 94 -0.51 -17.05 7.13
CA THR A 94 0.16 -16.44 8.29
C THR A 94 1.59 -16.92 8.49
N LYS A 95 1.90 -18.17 8.10
CA LYS A 95 3.24 -18.75 8.23
C LYS A 95 4.14 -18.43 7.04
N THR A 96 3.59 -18.47 5.83
CA THR A 96 4.37 -18.30 4.60
C THR A 96 4.61 -16.82 4.33
N MET A 97 3.67 -15.95 4.70
CA MET A 97 3.68 -14.51 4.47
C MET A 97 3.93 -14.13 3.00
N VAL A 98 3.54 -14.99 2.06
CA VAL A 98 3.71 -14.73 0.62
C VAL A 98 2.69 -13.70 0.18
N LEU A 99 3.16 -12.59 -0.40
CA LEU A 99 2.30 -11.53 -0.92
C LEU A 99 1.68 -12.00 -2.25
N LEU A 100 0.35 -12.07 -2.30
CA LEU A 100 -0.41 -12.42 -3.50
C LEU A 100 -0.84 -11.17 -4.27
N GLY A 101 -1.19 -10.11 -3.55
CA GLY A 101 -1.63 -8.85 -4.16
C GLY A 101 -2.05 -7.84 -3.10
N VAL A 102 -2.77 -6.81 -3.54
CA VAL A 102 -3.27 -5.74 -2.67
C VAL A 102 -4.76 -5.56 -2.95
N ALA A 103 -5.54 -5.41 -1.89
CA ALA A 103 -6.96 -5.11 -1.95
C ALA A 103 -7.22 -3.73 -1.38
N THR A 104 -8.14 -3.00 -2.00
CA THR A 104 -8.57 -1.70 -1.48
C THR A 104 -9.61 -1.87 -0.38
N ARG A 105 -9.74 -0.85 0.46
CA ARG A 105 -10.78 -0.81 1.49
C ARG A 105 -12.19 -0.84 0.88
N GLU A 106 -12.39 -0.15 -0.24
CA GLU A 106 -13.68 -0.03 -0.92
C GLU A 106 -14.15 -1.38 -1.45
N GLU A 107 -13.25 -2.18 -2.01
CA GLU A 107 -13.51 -3.55 -2.42
C GLU A 107 -13.89 -4.44 -1.23
N LEU A 108 -13.18 -4.34 -0.11
CA LEU A 108 -13.50 -5.12 1.09
C LEU A 108 -14.87 -4.74 1.67
N GLU A 109 -15.21 -3.46 1.70
CA GLU A 109 -16.52 -2.99 2.17
C GLU A 109 -17.65 -3.46 1.25
N SER A 110 -17.45 -3.38 -0.08
CA SER A 110 -18.44 -3.89 -1.03
C SER A 110 -18.61 -5.41 -0.93
N LEU A 111 -17.51 -6.16 -0.76
CA LEU A 111 -17.52 -7.60 -0.52
C LEU A 111 -18.28 -7.98 0.75
N VAL A 112 -18.12 -7.23 1.85
CA VAL A 112 -18.86 -7.49 3.09
C VAL A 112 -20.36 -7.29 2.89
N VAL A 113 -20.78 -6.20 2.21
CA VAL A 113 -22.20 -5.95 1.92
C VAL A 113 -22.77 -7.08 1.05
N LEU A 114 -22.03 -7.47 0.01
CA LEU A 114 -22.40 -8.50 -0.92
C LEU A 114 -22.59 -9.87 -0.24
N TRP A 115 -21.68 -10.20 0.66
CA TRP A 115 -21.71 -11.44 1.44
C TRP A 115 -22.89 -11.45 2.42
N GLU A 116 -23.17 -10.33 3.10
CA GLU A 116 -24.35 -10.22 3.96
C GLU A 116 -25.67 -10.40 3.20
N LEU A 117 -25.77 -9.83 2.00
CA LEU A 117 -26.94 -10.00 1.13
C LEU A 117 -27.11 -11.47 0.71
N SER A 118 -26.01 -12.15 0.40
CA SER A 118 -25.99 -13.57 0.06
C SER A 118 -26.44 -14.46 1.23
N LEU A 119 -25.99 -14.15 2.45
CA LEU A 119 -26.42 -14.84 3.68
C LEU A 119 -27.90 -14.60 4.00
N ARG A 120 -28.41 -13.39 3.74
CA ARG A 120 -29.83 -13.06 3.95
C ARG A 120 -30.72 -13.74 2.90
N SER A 121 -30.27 -13.82 1.65
CA SER A 121 -31.01 -14.52 0.58
C SER A 121 -31.22 -16.00 0.90
N GLY A 122 -30.27 -16.66 1.57
CA GLY A 122 -30.42 -18.06 1.97
C GLY A 122 -31.49 -18.31 3.04
N LYS A 123 -31.85 -17.29 3.84
CA LYS A 123 -32.79 -17.43 4.98
C LYS A 123 -34.26 -17.20 4.62
N VAL A 124 -34.55 -16.44 3.56
CA VAL A 124 -35.90 -15.87 3.34
C VAL A 124 -36.75 -16.66 2.35
N SER A 125 -36.18 -17.50 1.47
CA SER A 125 -36.98 -18.28 0.52
C SER A 125 -36.14 -19.36 -0.16
N GLY A 126 -36.73 -20.52 -0.48
CA GLY A 126 -36.15 -21.54 -1.37
C GLY A 126 -35.93 -21.08 -2.82
N ARG A 127 -35.93 -19.76 -3.06
CA ARG A 127 -35.70 -19.10 -4.34
C ARG A 127 -34.42 -18.29 -4.21
N ARG A 128 -33.31 -18.82 -4.75
CA ARG A 128 -32.01 -18.16 -4.77
C ARG A 128 -32.14 -16.83 -5.52
N VAL A 129 -31.95 -15.71 -4.82
CA VAL A 129 -31.89 -14.40 -5.47
C VAL A 129 -30.51 -14.28 -6.10
N SER A 130 -30.46 -14.13 -7.41
CA SER A 130 -29.22 -13.84 -8.12
C SER A 130 -28.73 -12.45 -7.69
N VAL A 131 -27.69 -12.41 -6.87
CA VAL A 131 -27.02 -11.16 -6.53
C VAL A 131 -26.22 -10.74 -7.76
N ALA A 132 -26.45 -9.53 -8.25
CA ALA A 132 -25.80 -9.04 -9.45
C ALA A 132 -24.27 -8.97 -9.27
N GLY A 133 -23.52 -9.44 -10.27
CA GLY A 133 -22.06 -9.38 -10.29
C GLY A 133 -21.33 -10.58 -9.65
N ILE A 134 -22.05 -11.61 -9.19
CA ILE A 134 -21.45 -12.82 -8.61
C ILE A 134 -21.73 -14.03 -9.50
N MET A 135 -20.73 -14.88 -9.69
CA MET A 135 -20.89 -16.20 -10.31
C MET A 135 -21.74 -17.12 -9.42
N PRO A 136 -22.53 -18.03 -10.00
CA PRO A 136 -23.40 -18.91 -9.21
C PRO A 136 -22.64 -19.79 -8.21
N GLU A 137 -21.38 -20.14 -8.50
CA GLU A 137 -20.51 -20.92 -7.61
C GLU A 137 -20.10 -20.14 -6.36
N GLN A 138 -19.69 -18.88 -6.55
CA GLN A 138 -19.38 -17.95 -5.47
C GLN A 138 -20.61 -17.71 -4.56
N ALA A 139 -21.80 -17.54 -5.16
CA ALA A 139 -23.03 -17.31 -4.39
C ALA A 139 -23.40 -18.50 -3.50
N ILE A 140 -23.13 -19.74 -3.93
CA ILE A 140 -23.37 -20.95 -3.12
C ILE A 140 -22.47 -20.94 -1.89
N VAL A 141 -21.18 -20.68 -2.07
CA VAL A 141 -20.21 -20.64 -0.96
C VAL A 141 -20.55 -19.52 0.01
N LEU A 142 -20.85 -18.32 -0.48
CA LEU A 142 -21.16 -17.15 0.35
C LEU A 142 -22.51 -17.26 1.08
N SER A 143 -23.45 -18.08 0.56
CA SER A 143 -24.77 -18.28 1.19
C SER A 143 -24.73 -19.21 2.41
N ASN A 144 -23.64 -19.94 2.63
CA ASN A 144 -23.52 -20.88 3.74
C ASN A 144 -23.33 -20.11 5.07
N PRO A 145 -24.24 -20.25 6.05
CA PRO A 145 -24.15 -19.54 7.33
C PRO A 145 -22.92 -19.92 8.18
N ALA A 146 -22.29 -21.07 7.93
CA ALA A 146 -21.06 -21.47 8.62
C ALA A 146 -19.88 -20.53 8.29
N THR A 147 -19.91 -19.91 7.11
CA THR A 147 -18.86 -18.99 6.62
C THR A 147 -18.83 -17.64 7.35
N GLU A 148 -19.87 -17.35 8.15
CA GLU A 148 -19.90 -16.16 8.98
C GLU A 148 -18.86 -16.21 10.12
N LYS A 149 -18.61 -17.41 10.69
CA LYS A 149 -17.82 -17.55 11.92
C LYS A 149 -16.80 -18.68 11.94
N ALA A 150 -17.02 -19.78 11.22
CA ALA A 150 -16.28 -21.03 11.44
C ALA A 150 -15.60 -21.56 10.18
N GLU A 151 -16.18 -21.33 9.00
CA GLU A 151 -15.65 -21.84 7.74
C GLU A 151 -14.93 -20.75 6.97
N ASP A 152 -13.64 -20.97 6.69
CA ASP A 152 -12.85 -20.01 5.93
C ASP A 152 -13.17 -20.10 4.44
N VAL A 153 -13.43 -18.94 3.83
CA VAL A 153 -13.66 -18.83 2.39
C VAL A 153 -12.39 -18.36 1.71
N ASP A 154 -11.99 -19.06 0.63
CA ASP A 154 -10.86 -18.68 -0.20
C ASP A 154 -11.27 -17.54 -1.15
N LEU A 155 -10.90 -16.32 -0.79
CA LEU A 155 -11.30 -15.10 -1.50
C LEU A 155 -10.61 -14.96 -2.86
N VAL A 156 -9.40 -15.53 -3.00
CA VAL A 156 -8.58 -15.41 -4.22
C VAL A 156 -8.98 -16.48 -5.23
N TYR A 157 -9.17 -17.73 -4.78
CA TYR A 157 -9.62 -18.81 -5.68
C TYR A 157 -10.99 -18.53 -6.28
N LEU A 158 -11.87 -17.92 -5.48
CA LEU A 158 -13.20 -17.55 -5.92
C LEU A 158 -13.22 -16.22 -6.68
N GLU A 159 -12.07 -15.60 -7.00
CA GLU A 159 -12.00 -14.31 -7.72
C GLU A 159 -12.91 -13.22 -7.12
N LEU A 160 -13.12 -13.26 -5.80
CA LEU A 160 -13.96 -12.28 -5.10
C LEU A 160 -13.21 -10.97 -4.84
N LEU A 161 -11.88 -11.02 -4.91
CA LEU A 161 -11.01 -9.86 -4.81
C LEU A 161 -10.34 -9.63 -6.16
N SER A 162 -10.53 -8.43 -6.70
CA SER A 162 -9.68 -7.93 -7.78
C SER A 162 -8.34 -7.54 -7.17
N LEU A 163 -7.35 -8.41 -7.28
CA LEU A 163 -6.00 -8.10 -6.82
C LEU A 163 -5.41 -7.08 -7.79
N GLU A 164 -5.26 -5.83 -7.34
CA GLU A 164 -4.70 -4.79 -8.18
C GLU A 164 -3.19 -5.06 -8.44
N GLU A 165 -2.87 -5.44 -9.67
CA GLU A 165 -1.49 -5.62 -10.14
C GLU A 165 -0.71 -4.30 -10.22
N GLU A 166 -1.41 -3.17 -10.23
CA GLU A 166 -0.81 -1.83 -10.27
C GLU A 166 -0.07 -1.45 -8.99
N HIS A 167 -0.26 -2.21 -7.91
CA HIS A 167 0.45 -2.01 -6.67
C HIS A 167 1.87 -2.58 -6.73
N PHE A 168 2.82 -1.68 -6.96
CA PHE A 168 4.23 -2.04 -6.99
C PHE A 168 4.70 -2.58 -5.64
N HIS A 169 5.32 -3.76 -5.69
CA HIS A 169 6.13 -4.29 -4.61
C HIS A 169 7.60 -4.18 -5.01
N VAL A 170 8.45 -4.00 -4.02
CA VAL A 170 9.87 -3.77 -4.24
C VAL A 170 10.68 -4.81 -3.47
N PRO A 171 11.67 -5.47 -4.10
CA PRO A 171 12.60 -6.33 -3.38
C PRO A 171 13.35 -5.56 -2.30
N ARG A 172 13.58 -6.18 -1.14
CA ARG A 172 14.29 -5.58 0.00
C ARG A 172 15.65 -4.95 -0.37
N GLU A 173 16.36 -5.57 -1.29
CA GLU A 173 17.72 -5.17 -1.69
C GLU A 173 17.74 -3.97 -2.65
N THR A 174 16.58 -3.51 -3.10
CA THR A 174 16.47 -2.39 -4.04
C THR A 174 16.97 -1.11 -3.40
N PHE A 175 17.77 -0.33 -4.12
CA PHE A 175 18.28 0.95 -3.63
C PHE A 175 17.16 1.96 -3.37
N ALA A 176 17.36 2.77 -2.33
CA ALA A 176 16.46 3.85 -1.94
C ALA A 176 16.15 4.83 -3.09
N SER A 177 17.14 5.09 -3.95
CA SER A 177 16.98 5.94 -5.14
C SER A 177 15.93 5.41 -6.11
N HIS A 178 15.92 4.11 -6.37
CA HIS A 178 14.92 3.46 -7.21
C HIS A 178 13.54 3.47 -6.55
N VAL A 179 13.46 3.23 -5.23
CA VAL A 179 12.19 3.29 -4.48
C VAL A 179 11.56 4.68 -4.58
N ILE A 180 12.33 5.74 -4.32
CA ILE A 180 11.83 7.11 -4.36
C ILE A 180 11.47 7.53 -5.77
N LEU A 181 12.24 7.10 -6.79
CA LEU A 181 11.89 7.33 -8.19
C LEU A 181 10.55 6.66 -8.53
N LEU A 182 10.36 5.40 -8.11
CA LEU A 182 9.12 4.65 -8.33
C LEU A 182 7.92 5.36 -7.70
N ILE A 183 8.03 5.80 -6.44
CA ILE A 183 7.00 6.60 -5.76
C ILE A 183 6.74 7.90 -6.50
N SER A 184 7.80 8.57 -6.97
CA SER A 184 7.69 9.87 -7.64
C SER A 184 7.02 9.78 -9.01
N VAL A 185 7.26 8.72 -9.75
CA VAL A 185 6.71 8.47 -11.09
C VAL A 185 5.27 7.96 -10.99
N HIS A 186 5.04 6.91 -10.19
CA HIS A 186 3.74 6.24 -10.10
C HIS A 186 2.78 6.88 -9.08
N LYS A 187 3.25 7.86 -8.31
CA LYS A 187 2.47 8.55 -7.26
C LYS A 187 1.87 7.59 -6.21
N CYS A 188 2.52 6.45 -5.98
CA CYS A 188 2.05 5.46 -5.01
C CYS A 188 2.26 5.97 -3.57
N PRO A 189 1.20 6.08 -2.75
CA PRO A 189 1.33 6.56 -1.37
C PRO A 189 2.02 5.55 -0.44
N GLN A 190 2.02 4.28 -0.83
CA GLN A 190 2.66 3.19 -0.11
C GLN A 190 3.21 2.13 -1.07
N LEU A 191 4.27 1.46 -0.66
CA LEU A 191 4.91 0.36 -1.36
C LEU A 191 5.13 -0.80 -0.40
N PHE A 192 4.92 -2.02 -0.89
CA PHE A 192 5.16 -3.23 -0.13
C PHE A 192 6.57 -3.76 -0.41
N VAL A 193 7.31 -4.09 0.65
CA VAL A 193 8.66 -4.62 0.52
C VAL A 193 8.62 -6.12 0.67
N THR A 194 9.16 -6.82 -0.33
CA THR A 194 9.19 -8.28 -0.36
C THR A 194 10.61 -8.81 -0.39
N HIS A 195 10.80 -10.01 0.12
CA HIS A 195 12.04 -10.77 -0.04
C HIS A 195 11.68 -12.23 -0.32
N ARG A 196 12.10 -12.75 -1.48
CA ARG A 196 11.72 -14.09 -1.96
C ARG A 196 10.20 -14.31 -1.95
N GLY A 197 9.44 -13.30 -2.38
CA GLY A 197 7.97 -13.31 -2.41
C GLY A 197 7.28 -13.10 -1.06
N LYS A 198 8.02 -13.09 0.06
CA LYS A 198 7.45 -12.86 1.39
C LYS A 198 7.34 -11.37 1.69
N LEU A 199 6.20 -10.95 2.22
CA LEU A 199 5.99 -9.60 2.75
C LEU A 199 6.84 -9.39 4.00
N GLN A 200 7.75 -8.43 3.96
CA GLN A 200 8.60 -8.08 5.10
C GLN A 200 8.26 -6.74 5.72
N GLY A 201 7.73 -5.81 4.92
CA GLY A 201 7.50 -4.47 5.40
C GLY A 201 6.72 -3.60 4.43
N VAL A 202 6.46 -2.37 4.89
CA VAL A 202 5.79 -1.33 4.09
C VAL A 202 6.59 -0.04 4.17
N ILE A 203 6.71 0.63 3.04
CA ILE A 203 7.26 1.98 2.93
C ILE A 203 6.10 2.91 2.64
N HIS A 204 5.86 3.89 3.51
CA HIS A 204 4.92 4.98 3.22
C HIS A 204 5.66 6.20 2.69
N ALA A 205 5.15 6.81 1.63
CA ALA A 205 5.68 8.04 1.06
C ALA A 205 5.76 9.17 2.11
N ALA A 206 4.75 9.27 2.97
CA ALA A 206 4.71 10.26 4.06
C ALA A 206 5.88 10.10 5.05
N ASP A 207 6.33 8.87 5.30
CA ASP A 207 7.44 8.62 6.21
C ASP A 207 8.78 8.99 5.59
N LEU A 208 8.93 8.81 4.28
CA LEU A 208 10.12 9.28 3.54
C LEU A 208 10.20 10.80 3.51
N LEU A 209 9.05 11.48 3.33
CA LEU A 209 8.97 12.93 3.36
C LEU A 209 9.27 13.49 4.76
N ALA A 210 8.70 12.88 5.81
CA ALA A 210 8.96 13.27 7.19
C ALA A 210 10.39 12.92 7.64
N GLY A 211 10.93 11.81 7.12
CA GLY A 211 12.26 11.29 7.40
C GLY A 211 13.36 11.86 6.51
N SER A 212 13.04 12.72 5.54
CA SER A 212 14.00 13.27 4.56
C SER A 212 15.26 13.85 5.19
N ARG A 213 15.15 14.41 6.40
CA ARG A 213 16.27 14.93 7.20
C ARG A 213 17.23 13.86 7.70
N LYS A 214 16.73 12.67 8.05
CA LYS A 214 17.54 11.55 8.55
C LYS A 214 18.40 10.94 7.45
N TYR A 215 17.90 10.98 6.22
CA TYR A 215 18.59 10.44 5.03
C TYR A 215 19.46 11.49 4.31
N MET A 216 19.51 12.73 4.82
CA MET A 216 20.19 13.87 4.21
C MET A 216 21.57 14.21 4.80
N LEU A 217 22.09 13.40 5.71
CA LEU A 217 23.44 13.54 6.28
C LEU A 217 24.49 13.05 5.28
#